data_AF-A0A7W3P5N2-F1
#
_entry.id   AF-A0A7W3P5N2-F1
#
_cell.length_a   1.000
_cell.length_b   1.000
_cell.length_c   1.000
_cell.angle_alpha   90.00
_cell.angle_beta   90.00
_cell.angle_gamma   90.00
#
_symmetry.space_group_name_H-M   'P 1'
#
loop_
_entity.id
_entity.type
_entity.pdbx_description
1 polymer ?
#
loop_
_entity_poly.entity_id
_entity_poly.type
_entity_poly.pdbx_seq_one_letter_code
_entity_poly.pdbx_strand_id
1 'polypeptide(L)'
;MVAPITHSEVFETTLEAAAAIDAIVSRFTSDGLSVERDAPTHAQGKGGSRLSMRLWGVLGPSGGARVPFTFRVQASPDNDGARVSLELKSNEGWYLFRVESLIEPAYQSRFESLVASALEATSSSG
;
A
#
# COMPACT_ATOMS: atom_id res chain seq x y z
N MET A 1 -17.56 -13.59 -11.24
CA MET A 1 -17.03 -12.91 -10.04
C MET A 1 -15.62 -12.48 -10.40
N VAL A 2 -15.28 -11.18 -10.41
CA VAL A 2 -13.93 -10.73 -10.81
C VAL A 2 -12.99 -10.86 -9.62
N ALA A 3 -11.79 -11.35 -9.86
CA ALA A 3 -10.76 -11.42 -8.84
C ALA A 3 -10.34 -9.99 -8.41
N PRO A 4 -10.12 -9.75 -7.11
CA PRO A 4 -9.52 -8.51 -6.65
C PRO A 4 -8.09 -8.38 -7.20
N ILE A 5 -7.62 -7.15 -7.43
CA ILE A 5 -6.20 -6.90 -7.66
C ILE A 5 -5.52 -6.99 -6.30
N THR A 6 -4.51 -7.84 -6.19
CA THR A 6 -3.75 -8.03 -4.95
C THR A 6 -2.26 -8.01 -5.26
N HIS A 7 -1.50 -7.29 -4.43
CA HIS A 7 -0.05 -7.29 -4.43
C HIS A 7 0.41 -7.56 -3.01
N SER A 8 1.31 -8.52 -2.85
CA SER A 8 1.85 -8.91 -1.56
C SER A 8 3.35 -8.93 -1.66
N GLU A 9 4.00 -8.18 -0.79
CA GLU A 9 5.45 -8.08 -0.73
C GLU A 9 5.92 -8.38 0.70
N VAL A 10 7.01 -9.15 0.79
CA VAL A 10 7.65 -9.45 2.06
C VAL A 10 9.11 -9.04 1.94
N PHE A 11 9.58 -8.24 2.89
CA PHE A 11 10.95 -7.77 2.93
C PHE A 11 11.48 -7.76 4.36
N GLU A 12 12.80 -7.73 4.48
CA GLU A 12 13.51 -7.74 5.75
C GLU A 12 14.06 -6.35 6.05
N THR A 13 14.09 -6.00 7.34
CA THR A 13 14.66 -4.74 7.84
C THR A 13 15.46 -5.02 9.11
N THR A 14 16.48 -4.19 9.35
CA THR A 14 17.28 -4.20 10.58
C THR A 14 16.54 -3.55 11.75
N LEU A 15 15.42 -2.87 11.49
CA LEU A 15 14.60 -2.28 12.54
C LEU A 15 13.82 -3.34 13.32
N GLU A 16 13.64 -3.09 14.61
CA GLU A 16 12.69 -3.83 15.45
C GLU A 16 11.27 -3.75 14.87
N ALA A 17 10.48 -4.83 15.05
CA ALA A 17 9.17 -4.97 14.39
C ALA A 17 8.22 -3.79 14.66
N ALA A 18 8.21 -3.24 15.89
CA ALA A 18 7.39 -2.08 16.21
C ALA A 18 7.90 -0.79 15.53
N ALA A 19 9.22 -0.59 15.46
CA ALA A 19 9.84 0.56 14.83
C ALA A 19 9.68 0.54 13.30
N ALA A 20 9.75 -0.65 12.69
CA ALA A 20 9.45 -0.84 11.27
C ALA A 20 8.02 -0.41 10.93
N ILE A 21 7.03 -0.81 11.75
CA ILE A 21 5.65 -0.37 11.59
C ILE A 21 5.50 1.13 11.81
N ASP A 22 6.17 1.72 12.80
CA ASP A 22 6.14 3.17 13.04
C ASP A 22 6.63 3.97 11.82
N ALA A 23 7.75 3.55 11.23
CA ALA A 23 8.32 4.16 10.04
C ALA A 23 7.34 4.09 8.85
N ILE A 24 6.77 2.92 8.60
CA ILE A 24 5.81 2.71 7.51
C ILE A 24 4.52 3.51 7.72
N VAL A 25 3.96 3.49 8.93
CA VAL A 25 2.74 4.24 9.28
C VAL A 25 2.96 5.74 9.11
N SER A 26 4.09 6.26 9.60
CA SER A 26 4.45 7.67 9.49
C SER A 26 4.58 8.08 8.01
N ARG A 27 5.24 7.24 7.20
CA ARG A 27 5.39 7.49 5.76
C ARG A 27 4.06 7.45 5.02
N PHE A 28 3.25 6.43 5.26
CA PHE A 28 1.95 6.26 4.62
C PHE A 28 0.97 7.37 4.99
N THR A 29 0.99 7.82 6.24
CA THR A 29 0.20 8.99 6.69
C THR A 29 0.66 10.25 5.97
N SER A 30 1.98 10.44 5.81
CA SER A 30 2.56 11.57 5.06
C SER A 30 2.18 11.54 3.57
N ASP A 31 2.01 10.34 3.01
CA ASP A 31 1.52 10.12 1.64
C ASP A 31 -0.01 10.29 1.51
N GLY A 32 -0.68 10.73 2.59
CA GLY A 32 -2.11 11.04 2.62
C GLY A 32 -3.01 9.80 2.75
N LEU A 33 -2.46 8.66 3.18
CA LEU A 33 -3.23 7.44 3.41
C LEU A 33 -3.92 7.49 4.77
N SER A 34 -5.11 6.90 4.85
CA SER A 34 -5.78 6.68 6.13
C SER A 34 -5.23 5.40 6.74
N VAL A 35 -4.47 5.53 7.82
CA VAL A 35 -3.84 4.41 8.53
C VAL A 35 -4.49 4.21 9.89
N GLU A 36 -4.82 2.98 10.22
CA GLU A 36 -5.32 2.51 11.51
C GLU A 36 -4.35 1.49 12.07
N ARG A 37 -3.99 1.63 13.34
CA ARG A 37 -3.05 0.73 14.00
C ARG A 37 -3.81 -0.24 14.90
N ASP A 38 -3.79 -1.51 14.53
CA ASP A 38 -4.47 -2.57 15.29
C ASP A 38 -3.59 -3.06 16.45
N ALA A 39 -2.26 -3.09 16.27
CA ALA A 39 -1.31 -3.55 17.27
C ALA A 39 0.08 -2.89 17.07
N PRO A 40 1.03 -3.05 18.02
CA PRO A 40 2.39 -2.50 17.85
C PRO A 40 3.08 -2.98 16.57
N THR A 41 2.79 -4.21 16.14
CA THR A 41 3.36 -4.86 14.96
C THR A 41 2.39 -4.98 13.78
N HIS A 42 1.20 -4.38 13.86
CA HIS A 42 0.16 -4.50 12.85
C HIS A 42 -0.48 -3.14 12.56
N ALA A 43 -0.55 -2.79 11.29
CA ALA A 43 -1.27 -1.63 10.82
C ALA A 43 -2.08 -1.98 9.56
N GLN A 44 -3.19 -1.30 9.36
CA GLN A 44 -4.01 -1.45 8.17
C GLN A 44 -4.54 -0.09 7.75
N GLY A 45 -5.10 -0.01 6.55
CA GLY A 45 -5.65 1.26 6.11
C GLY A 45 -6.17 1.23 4.69
N LYS A 46 -6.43 2.43 4.20
CA LYS A 46 -6.96 2.66 2.87
C LYS A 46 -6.36 3.88 2.22
N GLY A 47 -6.22 3.81 0.91
CA GLY A 47 -5.74 4.88 0.06
C GLY A 47 -6.65 5.11 -1.13
N GLY A 48 -6.53 6.30 -1.71
CA GLY A 48 -7.32 6.71 -2.87
C GLY A 48 -8.80 6.93 -2.55
N SER A 49 -9.58 7.22 -3.59
CA SER A 49 -11.01 7.49 -3.47
C SER A 49 -11.75 7.08 -4.72
N ARG A 50 -12.79 6.24 -4.54
CA ARG A 50 -13.73 5.86 -5.61
C ARG A 50 -14.34 7.08 -6.28
N LEU A 51 -14.70 8.09 -5.50
CA LEU A 51 -15.31 9.31 -6.02
C LEU A 51 -14.28 10.11 -6.85
N SER A 52 -13.06 10.27 -6.34
CA SER A 52 -12.00 11.00 -7.04
C SER A 52 -11.59 10.30 -8.34
N MET A 53 -11.49 8.97 -8.32
CA MET A 53 -11.25 8.16 -9.52
C MET A 53 -12.37 8.31 -10.55
N ARG A 54 -13.65 8.35 -10.12
CA ARG A 54 -14.79 8.55 -11.03
C ARG A 54 -14.84 9.96 -11.63
N LEU A 55 -14.58 10.99 -10.83
CA LEU A 55 -14.68 12.38 -11.27
C LEU A 55 -13.52 12.79 -12.17
N TRP A 56 -12.32 12.24 -11.94
CA TRP A 56 -11.10 12.71 -12.57
C TRP A 56 -10.34 11.64 -13.37
N GLY A 57 -10.81 10.40 -13.38
CA GLY A 57 -10.17 9.27 -14.03
C GLY A 57 -8.78 8.92 -13.47
N VAL A 58 -8.13 7.97 -14.14
CA VAL A 58 -6.77 7.48 -13.85
C VAL A 58 -5.70 8.01 -14.82
N LEU A 59 -6.09 8.83 -15.81
CA LEU A 59 -5.21 9.30 -16.89
C LEU A 59 -4.50 10.64 -16.60
N GLY A 60 -4.76 11.26 -15.45
CA GLY A 60 -4.05 12.47 -15.02
C GLY A 60 -2.70 12.16 -14.35
N PRO A 61 -1.83 13.16 -14.15
CA PRO A 61 -0.53 12.99 -13.49
C PRO A 61 -0.62 12.45 -12.05
N SER A 62 -1.81 12.52 -11.43
CA SER A 62 -2.11 11.95 -10.10
C SER A 62 -3.09 10.76 -10.17
N GLY A 63 -3.31 10.19 -11.35
CA GLY A 63 -4.31 9.16 -11.60
C GLY A 63 -4.12 7.91 -10.74
N GLY A 64 -2.87 7.46 -10.59
CA GLY A 64 -2.50 6.34 -9.71
C GLY A 64 -2.75 6.61 -8.23
N ALA A 65 -2.66 7.87 -7.75
CA ALA A 65 -2.92 8.20 -6.35
C ALA A 65 -4.42 8.16 -5.98
N ARG A 66 -5.31 8.13 -6.97
CA ARG A 66 -6.77 8.17 -6.79
C ARG A 66 -7.37 6.78 -6.75
N VAL A 67 -6.66 5.75 -7.21
CA VAL A 67 -7.17 4.38 -7.26
C VAL A 67 -7.45 3.90 -5.83
N PRO A 68 -8.68 3.47 -5.52
CA PRO A 68 -9.03 3.05 -4.18
C PRO A 68 -8.45 1.66 -3.88
N PHE A 69 -7.75 1.56 -2.77
CA PHE A 69 -7.19 0.30 -2.28
C PHE A 69 -7.22 0.25 -0.75
N THR A 70 -7.11 -0.96 -0.23
CA THR A 70 -6.84 -1.24 1.18
C THR A 70 -5.45 -1.82 1.30
N PHE A 71 -4.77 -1.56 2.41
CA PHE A 71 -3.48 -2.17 2.70
C PHE A 71 -3.46 -2.73 4.12
N ARG A 72 -2.57 -3.69 4.33
CA ARG A 72 -2.26 -4.29 5.62
C ARG A 72 -0.76 -4.49 5.71
N VAL A 73 -0.20 -4.11 6.86
CA VAL A 73 1.22 -4.23 7.16
C VAL A 73 1.35 -5.03 8.46
N GLN A 74 2.20 -6.04 8.45
CA GLN A 74 2.51 -6.85 9.63
C GLN A 74 4.02 -7.00 9.72
N ALA A 75 4.58 -6.76 10.90
CA ALA A 75 5.98 -7.01 11.17
C ALA A 75 6.12 -8.16 12.16
N SER A 76 6.97 -9.13 11.84
CA SER A 76 7.34 -10.22 12.74
C SER A 76 8.82 -10.10 13.10
N PRO A 77 9.20 -10.31 14.36
CA PRO A 77 10.62 -10.30 14.74
C PRO A 77 11.38 -11.40 13.98
N ASP A 78 12.59 -11.06 13.53
CA ASP A 78 13.55 -11.98 12.93
C ASP A 78 14.93 -11.81 13.60
N ASN A 79 15.88 -12.70 13.31
CA ASN A 79 17.16 -12.79 14.03
C ASN A 79 18.00 -11.49 14.02
N ASP A 80 17.83 -10.63 13.02
CA ASP A 80 18.59 -9.38 12.83
C ASP A 80 17.67 -8.15 12.66
N GLY A 81 16.42 -8.21 13.17
CA GLY A 81 15.46 -7.12 13.06
C GLY A 81 14.03 -7.61 12.88
N ALA A 82 13.40 -7.30 11.75
CA ALA A 82 12.03 -7.71 11.48
C ALA A 82 11.77 -8.08 10.02
N ARG A 83 10.88 -9.06 9.83
CA ARG A 83 10.27 -9.36 8.55
C ARG A 83 8.94 -8.64 8.44
N VAL A 84 8.83 -7.77 7.43
CA VAL A 84 7.62 -6.99 7.15
C VAL A 84 6.87 -7.62 6.00
N SER A 85 5.58 -7.89 6.20
CA SER A 85 4.63 -8.32 5.18
C SER A 85 3.68 -7.17 4.87
N LEU A 86 3.65 -6.74 3.62
CA LEU A 86 2.77 -5.70 3.09
C LEU A 86 1.81 -6.34 2.09
N GLU A 87 0.52 -6.27 2.38
CA GLU A 87 -0.55 -6.72 1.49
C GLU A 87 -1.35 -5.50 1.02
N LEU A 88 -1.50 -5.34 -0.29
CA LEU A 88 -2.25 -4.29 -0.97
C LEU A 88 -3.36 -4.96 -1.77
N LYS A 89 -4.60 -4.47 -1.62
CA LYS A 89 -5.78 -5.07 -2.26
C LYS A 89 -6.74 -4.01 -2.77
N SER A 90 -7.29 -4.24 -3.96
CA SER A 90 -8.42 -3.48 -4.48
C SER A 90 -9.55 -4.40 -4.93
N ASN A 91 -10.76 -4.10 -4.44
CA ASN A 91 -12.00 -4.77 -4.83
C ASN A 91 -12.67 -4.10 -6.04
N GLU A 92 -12.02 -3.13 -6.70
CA GLU A 92 -12.53 -2.48 -7.91
C GLU A 92 -12.39 -3.34 -9.17
N GLY A 93 -12.12 -4.64 -9.05
CA GLY A 93 -12.07 -5.57 -10.19
C GLY A 93 -13.32 -5.49 -11.08
N TRP A 94 -14.48 -5.10 -10.53
CA TRP A 94 -15.71 -4.91 -11.30
C TRP A 94 -15.70 -3.68 -12.25
N TYR A 95 -14.86 -2.67 -12.01
CA TYR A 95 -14.65 -1.53 -12.94
C TYR A 95 -13.77 -1.89 -14.13
N LEU A 96 -12.94 -2.94 -14.01
CA LEU A 96 -12.04 -3.37 -15.07
C LEU A 96 -12.78 -3.92 -16.30
N PHE A 97 -13.98 -4.47 -16.13
CA PHE A 97 -14.80 -4.97 -17.24
C PHE A 97 -15.13 -3.96 -18.34
N ARG A 98 -14.92 -2.65 -18.12
CA ARG A 98 -15.07 -1.61 -19.15
C ARG A 98 -13.76 -0.96 -19.62
N VAL A 99 -12.63 -1.18 -18.96
CA VAL A 99 -11.42 -0.36 -19.13
C VAL A 99 -10.10 -1.13 -18.92
N GLU A 100 -10.14 -2.47 -19.00
CA GLU A 100 -9.11 -3.46 -18.65
C GLU A 100 -7.66 -3.04 -18.93
N SER A 101 -7.35 -2.41 -20.06
CA SER A 101 -5.95 -2.11 -20.42
C SER A 101 -5.33 -0.87 -19.74
N LEU A 102 -6.12 0.01 -19.11
CA LEU A 102 -5.62 1.32 -18.64
C LEU A 102 -5.57 1.45 -17.11
N ILE A 103 -6.35 0.65 -16.38
CA ILE A 103 -6.49 0.78 -14.93
C ILE A 103 -5.52 -0.14 -14.19
N GLU A 104 -5.27 -1.34 -14.69
CA GLU A 104 -4.34 -2.29 -14.06
C GLU A 104 -2.91 -1.73 -13.93
N PRO A 105 -2.33 -1.08 -14.96
CA PRO A 105 -1.01 -0.44 -14.83
C PRO A 105 -0.99 0.68 -13.77
N ALA A 106 -2.11 1.40 -13.60
CA ALA A 106 -2.22 2.46 -12.60
C ALA A 106 -2.25 1.89 -11.16
N TYR A 107 -2.88 0.73 -10.95
CA TYR A 107 -2.82 0.02 -9.68
C TYR A 107 -1.43 -0.54 -9.41
N GLN A 108 -0.82 -1.21 -10.40
CA GLN A 108 0.53 -1.78 -10.26
C GLN A 108 1.55 -0.69 -9.93
N SER A 109 1.60 0.39 -10.72
CA SER A 109 2.50 1.51 -10.46
C SER A 109 2.28 2.14 -9.08
N ARG A 110 1.03 2.25 -8.62
CA ARG A 110 0.75 2.77 -7.28
C ARG A 110 1.22 1.80 -6.18
N PHE A 111 1.01 0.51 -6.36
CA PHE A 111 1.42 -0.50 -5.39
C PHE A 111 2.95 -0.59 -5.30
N GLU A 112 3.64 -0.62 -6.43
CA GLU A 112 5.11 -0.56 -6.49
C GLU A 112 5.65 0.69 -5.79
N SER A 113 5.05 1.86 -6.03
CA SER A 113 5.45 3.11 -5.37
C SER A 113 5.27 3.04 -3.84
N LEU A 114 4.24 2.36 -3.33
CA LEU A 114 4.00 2.22 -1.90
C LEU A 114 4.94 1.21 -1.26
N VAL A 115 5.25 0.12 -1.96
CA VAL A 115 6.27 -0.84 -1.54
C VAL A 115 7.63 -0.14 -1.45
N ALA A 116 8.02 0.61 -2.48
CA ALA A 116 9.27 1.37 -2.48
C ALA A 116 9.31 2.40 -1.34
N SER A 117 8.22 3.13 -1.11
CA SER A 117 8.08 4.09 0.00
C SER A 117 8.22 3.41 1.38
N ALA A 118 7.65 2.20 1.54
CA ALA A 118 7.78 1.43 2.77
C ALA A 118 9.22 0.92 2.98
N LEU A 119 9.85 0.40 1.93
CA LEU A 119 11.26 -0.04 1.94
C LEU A 119 12.20 1.11 2.32
N GLU A 120 12.04 2.27 1.69
CA GLU A 120 12.81 3.48 1.98
C GLU A 120 12.64 3.91 3.44
N ALA A 121 11.41 3.93 3.96
CA ALA A 121 11.12 4.31 5.34
C ALA A 121 11.82 3.39 6.36
N THR A 122 11.86 2.09 6.07
CA THR A 122 12.56 1.10 6.92
C THR A 122 14.07 1.07 6.72
N SER A 123 14.59 1.65 5.63
CA SER A 123 16.03 1.69 5.33
C SER A 123 16.71 2.98 5.80
N SER A 124 15.98 4.11 5.85
CA SER A 124 16.54 5.41 6.23
C SER A 124 16.53 5.69 7.75
N SER A 125 15.99 4.78 8.55
CA SER A 125 15.82 4.97 10.00
C SER A 125 16.89 4.25 10.84
N GLY A 126 17.95 3.76 10.19
CA GLY A 126 19.12 3.12 10.80
C GLY A 126 20.33 4.05 10.94
#